data_AF-A0A961GPN8-F1
#
_entry.id   AF-A0A961GPN8-F1
#
_cell.length_a   1.000
_cell.length_b   1.000
_cell.length_c   1.000
_cell.angle_alpha   90.00
_cell.angle_beta   90.00
_cell.angle_gamma   90.00
#
_symmetry.space_group_name_H-M   'P 1'
#
loop_
_entity.id
_entity.type
_entity.pdbx_description
1 polymer ?
#
loop_
_entity_poly.entity_id
_entity_poly.type
_entity_poly.pdbx_seq_one_letter_code
_entity_poly.pdbx_strand_id
1 'polypeptide(L)'
;MPVMIGWSAVTGTIGWQALAMFAIIFFWTPPHTWALAMKYKEDYRAAGVPMLPVVATERQVTKQVVIYTWLTVAATLALVPAAGWLYASVAALAGAWFLTLAHRLHAGVLRGDPVKPLRLFLQSNNYLAAVFVALAVDSVIPLPTLF
;
A
#
# COMPACT_ATOMS: atom_id res chain seq x y z
N MET A 1 10.86 -6.46 5.69
CA MET A 1 12.25 -7.01 5.79
C MET A 1 12.78 -7.62 4.50
N PRO A 2 12.03 -8.44 3.73
CA PRO A 2 12.61 -9.16 2.57
C PRO A 2 13.32 -8.26 1.55
N VAL A 3 12.79 -7.06 1.31
CA VAL A 3 13.37 -6.11 0.36
C VAL A 3 14.76 -5.63 0.77
N MET A 4 14.96 -5.29 2.05
CA MET A 4 16.26 -4.83 2.54
C MET A 4 17.30 -5.96 2.53
N ILE A 5 16.87 -7.18 2.86
CA ILE A 5 17.73 -8.36 2.80
C ILE A 5 18.20 -8.57 1.35
N GLY A 6 17.27 -8.57 0.39
CA GLY A 6 17.60 -8.73 -1.03
C GLY A 6 18.56 -7.65 -1.54
N TRP A 7 18.34 -6.39 -1.15
CA TRP A 7 19.26 -5.30 -1.47
C TRP A 7 20.66 -5.55 -0.90
N SER A 8 20.77 -5.78 0.42
CA SER A 8 22.06 -5.98 1.08
C SER A 8 22.82 -7.21 0.57
N ALA A 9 22.11 -8.24 0.14
CA ALA A 9 22.72 -9.45 -0.41
C ALA A 9 23.42 -9.19 -1.75
N VAL A 10 22.92 -8.23 -2.55
CA VAL A 10 23.49 -7.88 -3.86
C VAL A 10 24.50 -6.74 -3.73
N THR A 11 24.22 -5.71 -2.93
CA THR A 11 25.03 -4.48 -2.88
C THR A 11 26.01 -4.43 -1.70
N GLY A 12 25.90 -5.32 -0.72
CA GLY A 12 26.69 -5.29 0.51
C GLY A 12 26.40 -4.10 1.43
N THR A 13 25.36 -3.30 1.14
CA THR A 13 25.02 -2.05 1.84
C THR A 13 23.52 -1.94 2.05
N ILE A 14 23.04 -0.91 2.77
CA ILE A 14 21.62 -0.55 2.80
C ILE A 14 21.50 0.88 2.27
N GLY A 15 21.00 1.00 1.03
CA GLY A 15 20.75 2.29 0.39
C GLY A 15 19.41 2.89 0.82
N TRP A 16 19.23 4.18 0.56
CA TRP A 16 17.96 4.86 0.84
C TRP A 16 16.80 4.29 0.00
N GLN A 17 17.09 3.77 -1.19
CA GLN A 17 16.11 3.09 -2.06
C GLN A 17 15.54 1.83 -1.37
N ALA A 18 16.39 1.05 -0.71
CA ALA A 18 15.96 -0.13 0.06
C ALA A 18 15.05 0.26 1.22
N LEU A 19 15.36 1.38 1.90
CA LEU A 19 14.52 1.93 2.97
C LEU A 19 13.17 2.43 2.43
N ALA A 20 13.16 3.09 1.28
CA ALA A 20 11.93 3.54 0.63
C ALA A 20 11.04 2.36 0.20
N MET A 21 11.62 1.34 -0.43
CA MET A 21 10.88 0.12 -0.79
C MET A 21 10.36 -0.63 0.45
N PHE A 22 11.14 -0.66 1.54
CA PHE A 22 10.67 -1.16 2.83
C PHE A 22 9.48 -0.35 3.35
N ALA A 23 9.55 0.99 3.30
CA ALA A 23 8.48 1.88 3.74
C ALA A 23 7.19 1.65 2.95
N ILE A 24 7.28 1.40 1.63
CA ILE A 24 6.12 1.04 0.79
C ILE A 24 5.42 -0.20 1.37
N ILE A 25 6.16 -1.30 1.57
CA ILE A 25 5.59 -2.55 2.09
C ILE A 25 5.05 -2.37 3.52
N PHE A 26 5.81 -1.65 4.35
CA PHE A 26 5.44 -1.39 5.73
C PHE A 26 4.12 -0.61 5.83
N PHE A 27 4.00 0.52 5.14
CA PHE A 27 2.80 1.34 5.18
C PHE A 27 1.62 0.73 4.43
N TRP A 28 1.87 -0.12 3.43
CA TRP A 28 0.84 -0.85 2.71
C TRP A 28 0.20 -1.98 3.53
N THR A 29 0.95 -2.56 4.48
CA THR A 29 0.47 -3.72 5.25
C THR A 29 -0.77 -3.42 6.12
N PRO A 30 -0.83 -2.30 6.88
CA PRO A 30 -2.02 -1.95 7.65
C PRO A 30 -3.30 -1.78 6.80
N PRO A 31 -3.36 -0.97 5.73
CA PRO A 31 -4.57 -0.79 4.94
C PRO A 31 -5.01 -2.08 4.25
N HIS A 32 -4.07 -2.92 3.84
CA HIS A 32 -4.33 -4.25 3.29
C HIS A 32 -4.98 -5.18 4.34
N THR A 33 -4.32 -5.37 5.48
CA THR A 33 -4.76 -6.32 6.52
C THR A 33 -6.04 -5.87 7.21
N TRP A 34 -6.20 -4.57 7.47
CA TRP A 34 -7.42 -4.04 8.09
C TRP A 34 -8.63 -4.16 7.17
N ALA A 35 -8.47 -4.02 5.86
CA ALA A 35 -9.56 -4.24 4.91
C ALA A 35 -10.07 -5.69 4.94
N LEU A 36 -9.17 -6.66 5.10
CA LEU A 36 -9.54 -8.08 5.29
C LEU A 36 -10.25 -8.30 6.63
N ALA A 37 -9.68 -7.75 7.70
CA ALA A 37 -10.23 -7.89 9.05
C ALA A 37 -11.57 -7.17 9.24
N MET A 38 -11.89 -6.15 8.44
CA MET A 38 -13.24 -5.57 8.38
C MET A 38 -14.27 -6.56 7.82
N LYS A 39 -13.92 -7.35 6.81
CA LYS A 39 -14.84 -8.36 6.25
C LYS A 39 -15.08 -9.52 7.22
N TYR A 40 -14.03 -10.01 7.85
CA TYR A 40 -14.08 -11.19 8.73
C TYR A 40 -14.10 -10.80 10.22
N LYS A 41 -14.66 -9.64 10.55
CA LYS A 41 -14.65 -9.07 11.90
C LYS A 41 -15.25 -10.02 12.93
N GLU A 42 -16.38 -10.65 12.61
CA GLU A 42 -17.07 -11.58 13.51
C GLU A 42 -16.26 -12.86 13.74
N ASP A 43 -15.57 -13.37 12.73
CA ASP A 43 -14.70 -14.54 12.86
C ASP A 43 -13.50 -14.24 13.77
N TYR A 44 -12.87 -13.06 13.60
CA TYR A 44 -11.79 -12.62 14.49
C TYR A 44 -12.27 -12.41 15.93
N ARG A 45 -13.49 -11.87 16.10
CA ARG A 45 -14.11 -11.70 17.43
C ARG A 45 -14.40 -13.04 18.10
N ALA A 46 -14.95 -13.99 17.36
CA ALA A 46 -15.23 -15.34 17.85
C ALA A 46 -13.94 -16.10 18.23
N ALA A 47 -12.86 -15.89 17.47
CA ALA A 47 -11.55 -16.47 17.75
C ALA A 47 -10.76 -15.75 18.86
N GLY A 48 -11.28 -14.64 19.41
CA GLY A 48 -10.59 -13.86 20.45
C GLY A 48 -9.34 -13.11 19.97
N VAL A 49 -9.22 -12.85 18.67
CA VAL A 49 -8.05 -12.16 18.08
C VAL A 49 -8.31 -10.65 18.03
N PRO A 50 -7.57 -9.81 18.78
CA PRO A 50 -7.82 -8.38 18.90
C PRO A 50 -7.25 -7.60 17.70
N MET A 51 -7.88 -7.73 16.53
CA MET A 51 -7.56 -6.92 15.35
C MET A 51 -8.15 -5.51 15.48
N LEU A 52 -7.55 -4.49 14.85
CA LEU A 52 -8.06 -3.11 14.90
C LEU A 52 -9.56 -3.00 14.56
N PRO A 53 -10.12 -3.73 13.56
CA PRO A 53 -11.56 -3.71 13.27
C PRO A 53 -12.45 -4.36 14.33
N VAL A 54 -11.89 -5.19 15.22
CA VAL A 54 -12.59 -5.83 16.33
C VAL A 54 -12.69 -4.87 17.52
N VAL A 55 -11.63 -4.10 17.79
CA VAL A 55 -11.52 -3.24 18.98
C VAL A 55 -11.91 -1.77 18.74
N ALA A 56 -11.94 -1.33 17.49
CA ALA A 56 -12.25 0.06 17.12
C ALA A 56 -13.48 0.16 16.21
N THR A 57 -14.04 1.38 16.12
CA THR A 57 -15.17 1.66 15.23
C THR A 57 -14.75 1.60 13.76
N GLU A 58 -15.67 1.23 12.86
CA GLU A 58 -15.39 1.20 11.41
C GLU A 58 -14.90 2.56 10.87
N ARG A 59 -15.38 3.66 11.44
CA ARG A 59 -14.93 5.01 11.12
C ARG A 59 -13.46 5.23 11.47
N GLN A 60 -13.01 4.76 12.65
CA GLN A 60 -11.60 4.84 13.06
C GLN A 60 -10.73 3.96 12.17
N VAL A 61 -11.16 2.73 11.90
CA VAL A 61 -10.43 1.79 11.03
C VAL A 61 -10.25 2.38 9.64
N THR A 62 -11.33 2.82 9.00
CA THR A 62 -11.26 3.39 7.63
C THR A 62 -10.50 4.70 7.56
N LYS A 63 -10.52 5.52 8.62
CA LYS A 63 -9.66 6.70 8.72
C LYS A 63 -8.18 6.31 8.73
N GLN A 64 -7.81 5.29 9.52
CA GLN A 64 -6.44 4.78 9.54
C GLN A 64 -6.05 4.17 8.19
N VAL A 65 -6.94 3.42 7.55
CA VAL A 65 -6.74 2.92 6.17
C VAL A 65 -6.38 4.07 5.22
N VAL A 66 -7.13 5.18 5.22
CA VAL A 66 -6.84 6.34 4.36
C VAL A 66 -5.48 6.96 4.67
N ILE A 67 -5.15 7.17 5.96
CA ILE A 67 -3.86 7.74 6.39
C ILE A 67 -2.70 6.87 5.90
N TYR A 68 -2.76 5.56 6.14
CA TYR A 68 -1.69 4.66 5.72
C TYR A 68 -1.63 4.46 4.21
N THR A 69 -2.76 4.55 3.49
CA THR A 69 -2.75 4.62 2.02
C THR A 69 -2.00 5.85 1.53
N TRP A 70 -2.20 7.03 2.14
CA TRP A 70 -1.42 8.22 1.81
C TRP A 70 0.08 8.04 2.08
N LEU A 71 0.44 7.47 3.23
CA LEU A 71 1.84 7.18 3.55
C LEU A 71 2.46 6.19 2.55
N THR A 72 1.70 5.18 2.12
CA THR A 72 2.12 4.23 1.10
C THR A 72 2.38 4.95 -0.23
N VAL A 73 1.44 5.77 -0.69
CA VAL A 73 1.60 6.52 -1.96
C VAL A 73 2.77 7.49 -1.87
N ALA A 74 2.94 8.21 -0.75
CA ALA A 74 4.09 9.08 -0.54
C ALA A 74 5.41 8.29 -0.61
N ALA A 75 5.48 7.11 0.01
CA ALA A 75 6.65 6.24 -0.06
C ALA A 75 6.92 5.75 -1.50
N THR A 76 5.88 5.46 -2.30
CA THR A 76 6.06 5.13 -3.73
C THR A 76 6.58 6.31 -4.54
N LEU A 77 6.05 7.51 -4.32
CA LEU A 77 6.50 8.70 -5.03
C LEU A 77 7.92 9.13 -4.61
N ALA A 78 8.33 8.83 -3.38
CA ALA A 78 9.70 9.09 -2.91
C ALA A 78 10.77 8.30 -3.67
N LEU A 79 10.41 7.19 -4.33
CA LEU A 79 11.34 6.43 -5.19
C LEU A 79 11.52 7.05 -6.59
N VAL A 80 10.67 7.99 -7.00
CA VAL A 80 10.71 8.58 -8.34
C VAL A 80 12.08 9.17 -8.71
N PRO A 81 12.81 9.87 -7.84
CA PRO A 81 14.15 10.38 -8.18
C PRO A 81 15.20 9.28 -8.44
N ALA A 82 14.97 8.06 -7.97
CA ALA A 82 15.83 6.90 -8.23
C ALA A 82 15.34 6.03 -9.39
N ALA A 83 14.27 6.44 -10.08
CA ALA A 83 13.61 5.68 -11.12
C ALA A 83 13.33 6.55 -12.36
N GLY A 84 12.98 5.91 -13.46
CA GLY A 84 12.57 6.50 -14.73
C GLY A 84 11.11 6.92 -14.78
N TRP A 85 10.76 7.55 -15.91
CA TRP A 85 9.43 8.09 -16.19
C TRP A 85 8.32 7.02 -16.19
N LEU A 86 8.65 5.76 -16.52
CA LEU A 86 7.69 4.66 -16.49
C LEU A 86 7.23 4.39 -15.06
N TYR A 87 8.18 4.24 -14.13
CA TYR A 87 7.85 4.07 -12.71
C TYR A 87 7.04 5.25 -12.18
N ALA A 88 7.49 6.48 -12.45
CA ALA A 88 6.81 7.68 -11.98
C ALA A 88 5.34 7.75 -12.45
N SER A 89 5.10 7.43 -13.71
CA SER A 89 3.77 7.42 -14.30
C SER A 89 2.88 6.35 -13.67
N VAL A 90 3.40 5.13 -13.52
CA VAL A 90 2.66 4.03 -12.88
C VAL A 90 2.38 4.32 -11.41
N ALA A 91 3.37 4.81 -10.67
CA ALA A 91 3.24 5.17 -9.26
C ALA A 91 2.17 6.24 -9.04
N ALA A 92 2.15 7.29 -9.88
CA ALA A 92 1.15 8.34 -9.81
C ALA A 92 -0.26 7.83 -10.11
N LEU A 93 -0.45 7.09 -11.22
CA LEU A 93 -1.75 6.57 -11.62
C LEU A 93 -2.29 5.52 -10.64
N ALA A 94 -1.45 4.56 -10.26
CA ALA A 94 -1.80 3.53 -9.30
C ALA A 94 -2.06 4.14 -7.91
N GLY A 95 -1.29 5.17 -7.52
CA GLY A 95 -1.46 5.89 -6.26
C GLY A 95 -2.78 6.64 -6.19
N ALA A 96 -3.11 7.39 -7.24
CA ALA A 96 -4.41 8.05 -7.36
C ALA A 96 -5.56 7.04 -7.31
N TRP A 97 -5.45 5.92 -8.03
CA TRP A 97 -6.42 4.83 -7.98
C TRP A 97 -6.60 4.30 -6.55
N PHE A 98 -5.52 3.92 -5.88
CA PHE A 98 -5.59 3.34 -4.54
C PHE A 98 -6.18 4.32 -3.51
N LEU A 99 -5.80 5.59 -3.59
CA LEU A 99 -6.39 6.67 -2.79
C LEU A 99 -7.89 6.81 -3.04
N THR A 100 -8.35 6.78 -4.29
CA THR A 100 -9.79 6.87 -4.58
C THR A 100 -10.56 5.71 -3.96
N LEU A 101 -10.01 4.50 -3.95
CA LEU A 101 -10.65 3.35 -3.30
C LEU A 101 -10.72 3.50 -1.78
N ALA A 102 -9.63 3.94 -1.15
CA ALA A 102 -9.58 4.16 0.29
C ALA A 102 -10.59 5.24 0.73
N HIS A 103 -10.65 6.36 0.00
CA HIS A 103 -11.63 7.42 0.29
C HIS A 103 -13.07 6.99 0.02
N ARG A 104 -13.32 6.22 -1.05
CA ARG A 104 -14.65 5.64 -1.31
C ARG A 104 -15.10 4.71 -0.19
N LEU A 105 -14.19 3.88 0.33
CA LEU A 105 -14.47 3.03 1.48
C LEU A 105 -14.82 3.86 2.72
N HIS A 106 -13.99 4.85 3.05
CA HIS A 106 -14.22 5.72 4.21
C HIS A 106 -15.53 6.51 4.09
N ALA A 107 -15.80 7.11 2.92
CA ALA A 107 -17.02 7.86 2.68
C ALA A 107 -18.27 6.96 2.71
N GLY A 108 -18.19 5.72 2.23
CA GLY A 108 -19.27 4.75 2.36
C GLY A 108 -19.60 4.43 3.81
N VAL A 109 -18.59 4.19 4.66
CA VAL A 109 -18.77 4.00 6.10
C VAL A 109 -19.42 5.24 6.76
N LEU A 110 -18.99 6.45 6.39
CA LEU A 110 -19.58 7.68 6.93
C LEU A 110 -21.05 7.88 6.55
N ARG A 111 -21.45 7.42 5.37
CA ARG A 111 -22.84 7.48 4.90
C ARG A 111 -23.72 6.33 5.42
N GLY A 112 -23.13 5.31 6.05
CA GLY A 112 -23.84 4.10 6.44
C GLY A 112 -24.17 3.18 5.25
N ASP A 113 -23.48 3.35 4.12
CA ASP A 113 -23.68 2.52 2.93
C ASP A 113 -23.11 1.10 3.15
N PRO A 114 -23.66 0.08 2.48
CA PRO A 114 -23.02 -1.23 2.42
C PRO A 114 -21.66 -1.11 1.71
N VAL A 115 -20.58 -1.21 2.48
CA VAL A 115 -19.21 -1.14 1.98
C VAL A 115 -18.70 -2.52 1.56
N LYS A 116 -17.69 -2.52 0.66
CA LYS A 116 -17.03 -3.75 0.19
C LYS A 116 -15.53 -3.75 0.55
N PRO A 117 -15.15 -3.99 1.83
CA PRO A 117 -13.76 -3.95 2.28
C PRO A 117 -12.84 -4.91 1.51
N LEU A 118 -13.34 -6.08 1.12
CA LEU A 118 -12.59 -7.07 0.34
C LEU A 118 -12.10 -6.54 -1.01
N ARG A 119 -12.85 -5.62 -1.63
CA ARG A 119 -12.42 -5.00 -2.88
C ARG A 119 -11.14 -4.20 -2.66
N LEU A 120 -11.04 -3.47 -1.55
CA LEU A 120 -9.82 -2.73 -1.21
C LEU A 120 -8.66 -3.68 -0.96
N PHE A 121 -8.88 -4.79 -0.24
CA PHE A 121 -7.87 -5.83 -0.03
C PHE A 121 -7.30 -6.36 -1.36
N LEU A 122 -8.16 -6.83 -2.27
CA LEU A 122 -7.70 -7.37 -3.56
C LEU A 122 -7.01 -6.30 -4.42
N GLN A 123 -7.55 -5.09 -4.44
CA GLN A 123 -7.00 -3.99 -5.24
C GLN A 123 -5.68 -3.46 -4.67
N SER A 124 -5.47 -3.56 -3.36
CA SER A 124 -4.20 -3.21 -2.73
C SER A 124 -3.06 -4.12 -3.19
N ASN A 125 -3.31 -5.42 -3.46
CA ASN A 125 -2.32 -6.33 -4.04
C ASN A 125 -1.99 -5.93 -5.47
N ASN A 126 -3.01 -5.59 -6.27
CA ASN A 126 -2.81 -5.15 -7.65
C ASN A 126 -2.01 -3.84 -7.71
N TYR A 127 -2.30 -2.90 -6.79
CA TYR A 127 -1.52 -1.68 -6.64
C TYR A 127 -0.04 -1.99 -6.36
N LEU A 128 0.23 -2.85 -5.37
CA LEU A 128 1.59 -3.20 -4.99
C LEU A 128 2.32 -3.91 -6.15
N ALA A 129 1.65 -4.87 -6.79
CA ALA A 129 2.19 -5.57 -7.94
C ALA A 129 2.55 -4.61 -9.08
N ALA A 130 1.65 -3.68 -9.43
CA ALA A 130 1.90 -2.70 -10.49
C ALA A 130 3.13 -1.82 -10.19
N VAL A 131 3.25 -1.31 -8.96
CA VAL A 131 4.38 -0.46 -8.55
C VAL A 131 5.70 -1.22 -8.61
N PHE A 132 5.77 -2.44 -8.07
CA PHE A 132 7.01 -3.22 -8.05
C PHE A 132 7.37 -3.80 -9.43
N VAL A 133 6.39 -4.18 -10.25
CA VAL A 133 6.64 -4.58 -11.65
C VAL A 133 7.17 -3.40 -12.45
N ALA A 134 6.57 -2.21 -12.31
CA ALA A 134 7.07 -1.02 -12.97
C ALA A 134 8.53 -0.71 -12.56
N LEU A 135 8.85 -0.81 -11.26
CA LEU A 135 10.21 -0.62 -10.77
C LEU A 135 11.19 -1.65 -11.34
N ALA A 136 10.78 -2.92 -11.42
CA ALA A 136 11.63 -3.98 -11.98
C ALA A 136 11.88 -3.76 -13.48
N VAL A 137 10.83 -3.46 -14.25
CA VAL A 137 10.94 -3.17 -15.69
C VAL A 137 11.84 -1.96 -15.94
N ASP A 138 11.62 -0.90 -15.18
CA ASP A 138 12.39 0.35 -15.28
C ASP A 138 13.85 0.19 -14.83
N SER A 139 14.16 -0.77 -13.94
CA SER A 139 15.55 -1.11 -13.58
C SER A 139 16.30 -1.86 -14.68
N VAL A 140 15.59 -2.54 -15.59
CA VAL A 140 16.18 -3.35 -16.67
C VAL A 140 16.23 -2.56 -17.98
N ILE A 141 15.24 -1.71 -18.23
CA ILE A 141 15.17 -0.88 -19.43
C ILE A 141 15.90 0.44 -19.12
N PRO A 142 16.93 0.83 -19.89
CA PRO A 142 17.60 2.12 -19.74
C PRO A 142 16.69 3.25 -20.27
N LEU A 143 15.60 3.50 -19.56
CA LEU A 143 14.72 4.63 -19.82
C LEU A 143 15.39 5.91 -19.28
N PRO A 144 15.17 7.06 -19.94
CA PRO A 144 15.68 8.33 -19.44
C PRO A 144 15.16 8.56 -18.02
N THR A 145 16.10 8.79 -17.10
CA THR A 145 15.81 9.25 -15.74
C THR A 145 15.20 10.64 -15.82
N LEU A 146 14.31 10.98 -14.88
CA LEU A 146 13.71 12.31 -14.81
C LEU A 146 14.72 13.42 -14.42
N PHE A 147 15.96 13.03 -14.10
CA PHE A 147 17.09 13.87 -13.72
C PHE A 147 18.39 13.34 -14.33
#